data_AF-A0A7W8VFY3-F1
#
_entry.id   AF-A0A7W8VFY3-F1
#
_cell.length_a   1.000
_cell.length_b   1.000
_cell.length_c   1.000
_cell.angle_alpha   90.00
_cell.angle_beta   90.00
_cell.angle_gamma   90.00
#
_symmetry.space_group_name_H-M   'P 1'
#
loop_
_entity.id
_entity.type
_entity.pdbx_description
1 polymer ?
#
loop_
_entity_poly.entity_id
_entity_poly.type
_entity_poly.pdbx_seq_one_letter_code
_entity_poly.pdbx_strand_id
1 'polypeptide(L)'
;MDALQEAQLLDSRVYPLTSVAALLFEMRTALQFKDGNSALLVVRDLNSFNWTSVATETPFTALTAVSSAPDRVDDLFHIRLDFHPEARLAVVGGRAEFYLLDIEGIDEAPPDYSDIDQDNIYQGLPSWSSLCSLLQTSSLQ
;
A
#
# COMPACT_ATOMS: atom_id res chain seq x y z
N MET A 1 -9.57 14.40 0.47
CA MET A 1 -9.74 13.56 1.68
C MET A 1 -8.58 12.59 1.68
N ASP A 2 -7.94 12.37 2.82
CA ASP A 2 -6.83 11.42 2.94
C ASP A 2 -7.40 10.00 3.02
N ALA A 3 -7.43 9.32 1.87
CA ALA A 3 -8.14 8.05 1.73
C ALA A 3 -7.38 6.89 2.38
N LEU A 4 -6.04 6.94 2.39
CA LEU A 4 -5.18 5.88 2.92
C LEU A 4 -4.71 6.16 4.35
N GLN A 5 -5.32 7.09 5.06
CA GLN A 5 -4.94 7.40 6.43
C GLN A 5 -5.05 6.15 7.33
N GLU A 6 -3.98 5.88 8.09
CA GLU A 6 -3.79 4.69 8.93
C GLU A 6 -3.66 3.36 8.16
N ALA A 7 -3.62 3.37 6.83
CA ALA A 7 -3.23 2.19 6.06
C ALA A 7 -1.72 2.00 6.11
N GLN A 8 -1.25 0.75 6.14
CA GLN A 8 0.18 0.46 6.18
C GLN A 8 0.67 -0.03 4.81
N LEU A 9 1.75 0.55 4.30
CA LEU A 9 2.44 0.03 3.11
C LEU A 9 3.23 -1.23 3.49
N LEU A 10 2.90 -2.37 2.87
CA LEU A 10 3.56 -3.65 3.12
C LEU A 10 4.67 -3.95 2.12
N ASP A 11 4.38 -3.74 0.83
CA ASP A 11 5.33 -4.00 -0.24
C ASP A 11 5.02 -3.14 -1.47
N SER A 12 6.02 -2.97 -2.33
CA SER A 12 5.91 -2.29 -3.60
C SER A 12 6.68 -3.05 -4.67
N ARG A 13 6.03 -3.34 -5.79
CA ARG A 13 6.65 -3.99 -6.94
C ARG A 13 6.67 -3.06 -8.14
N VAL A 14 7.86 -2.83 -8.69
CA VAL A 14 8.06 -2.09 -9.93
C VAL A 14 8.42 -3.09 -11.03
N TYR A 15 7.69 -3.00 -12.15
CA TYR A 15 7.87 -3.84 -13.32
C TYR A 15 8.33 -2.98 -14.50
N PRO A 16 9.66 -2.84 -14.73
CA PRO A 16 10.17 -1.98 -15.79
C PRO A 16 9.74 -2.38 -17.19
N LEU A 17 9.55 -3.68 -17.43
CA LEU A 17 9.14 -4.21 -18.74
C LEU A 17 7.72 -3.77 -19.16
N THR A 18 6.84 -3.50 -18.19
CA THR A 18 5.45 -3.14 -18.44
C THR A 18 5.11 -1.73 -17.96
N SER A 19 6.10 -0.99 -17.42
CA SER A 19 5.92 0.32 -16.82
C SER A 19 4.77 0.33 -15.81
N VAL A 20 4.82 -0.58 -14.83
CA VAL A 20 3.82 -0.67 -13.76
C VAL A 20 4.48 -0.58 -12.39
N ALA A 21 3.88 0.18 -11.47
CA ALA A 21 4.13 0.03 -10.04
C ALA A 21 2.86 -0.49 -9.36
N ALA A 22 2.99 -1.47 -8.48
CA ALA A 22 1.91 -1.95 -7.65
C ALA A 22 2.30 -1.80 -6.18
N LEU A 23 1.42 -1.17 -5.39
CA LEU A 23 1.59 -0.97 -3.95
C LEU A 23 0.58 -1.84 -3.22
N LEU A 24 1.05 -2.63 -2.25
CA LEU A 24 0.23 -3.48 -1.41
C LEU A 24 0.09 -2.86 -0.02
N PHE A 25 -1.15 -2.76 0.44
CA PHE A 25 -1.48 -2.17 1.74
C PHE A 25 -2.15 -3.18 2.67
N GLU A 26 -1.85 -3.03 3.95
CA GLU A 26 -2.65 -3.50 5.08
C GLU A 26 -3.70 -2.45 5.42
N MET A 27 -4.97 -2.86 5.52
CA MET A 27 -6.11 -1.95 5.65
C MET A 27 -6.90 -2.12 6.94
N ARG A 28 -6.61 -3.12 7.79
CA ARG A 28 -7.35 -3.37 9.05
C ARG A 28 -7.34 -2.19 10.02
N THR A 29 -6.39 -1.27 9.89
CA THR A 29 -6.29 -0.02 10.67
C THR A 29 -6.77 1.21 9.92
N ALA A 30 -7.05 1.11 8.61
CA ALA A 30 -7.40 2.24 7.77
C ALA A 30 -8.75 2.86 8.18
N LEU A 31 -8.82 4.19 8.22
CA LEU A 31 -9.99 4.88 8.74
C LEU A 31 -11.15 4.97 7.74
N GLN A 32 -10.85 5.00 6.44
CA GLN A 32 -11.83 5.29 5.39
C GLN A 32 -12.43 4.03 4.74
N PHE A 33 -11.81 2.86 4.93
CA PHE A 33 -12.23 1.60 4.32
C PHE A 33 -12.40 0.54 5.40
N LYS A 34 -13.66 0.23 5.76
CA LYS A 34 -13.97 -0.69 6.87
C LYS A 34 -14.28 -2.12 6.45
N ASP A 35 -14.61 -2.32 5.18
CA ASP A 35 -15.14 -3.59 4.67
C ASP A 35 -14.04 -4.50 4.10
N GLY A 36 -12.79 -4.03 3.98
CA GLY A 36 -11.66 -4.79 3.42
C GLY A 36 -10.40 -4.72 4.30
N ASN A 37 -9.60 -5.78 4.27
CA ASN A 37 -8.39 -5.92 5.08
C ASN A 37 -7.09 -5.71 4.27
N SER A 38 -7.17 -5.56 2.94
CA SER A 38 -6.02 -5.22 2.11
C SER A 38 -6.44 -4.33 0.92
N ALA A 39 -5.46 -3.66 0.32
CA ALA A 39 -5.67 -2.94 -0.91
C ALA A 39 -4.47 -3.00 -1.86
N LEU A 40 -4.75 -2.87 -3.15
CA LEU A 40 -3.75 -2.67 -4.19
C LEU A 40 -3.96 -1.32 -4.87
N LEU A 41 -2.89 -0.53 -4.97
CA LEU A 41 -2.82 0.60 -5.89
C LEU A 41 -1.89 0.25 -7.04
N VAL A 42 -2.45 0.17 -8.25
CA VAL A 42 -1.71 -0.17 -9.47
C VAL A 42 -1.60 1.08 -10.33
N VAL A 43 -0.37 1.55 -10.53
CA VAL A 43 -0.06 2.69 -11.41
C VAL A 43 0.53 2.16 -12.71
N ARG A 44 -0.05 2.55 -13.84
CA ARG A 44 0.35 2.13 -15.19
C ARG A 44 0.93 3.29 -15.97
N ASP A 45 1.66 2.96 -17.03
CA ASP A 45 2.46 3.93 -17.79
C ASP A 45 3.39 4.70 -16.85
N LEU A 46 4.04 3.96 -15.94
CA LEU A 46 4.88 4.46 -14.87
C LEU A 46 5.99 5.34 -15.44
N ASN A 47 6.00 6.59 -14.99
CA ASN A 47 7.01 7.59 -15.32
C ASN A 47 8.08 7.67 -14.24
N SER A 48 7.67 7.69 -12.96
CA SER A 48 8.63 7.71 -11.84
C SER A 48 8.10 7.00 -10.60
N PHE A 49 9.03 6.45 -9.84
CA PHE A 49 8.82 5.83 -8.54
C PHE A 49 9.95 6.27 -7.63
N ASN A 50 9.65 7.05 -6.60
CA ASN A 50 10.65 7.64 -5.72
C ASN A 50 10.33 7.32 -4.25
N TRP A 51 11.18 6.49 -3.66
CA TRP A 51 11.11 6.11 -2.25
C TRP A 51 12.22 6.81 -1.47
N THR A 52 11.88 7.38 -0.31
CA THR A 52 12.83 7.93 0.65
C THR A 52 12.43 7.51 2.05
N SER A 53 13.38 7.00 2.84
CA SER A 53 13.16 6.64 4.24
C SER A 53 14.43 6.85 5.06
N VAL A 54 14.27 6.94 6.37
CA VAL A 54 15.40 6.80 7.29
C VAL A 54 15.82 5.32 7.39
N ALA A 55 17.11 5.07 7.58
CA ALA A 55 17.59 3.71 7.83
C ALA A 55 17.02 3.21 9.17
N THR A 56 16.47 2.00 9.17
CA THR A 56 15.98 1.33 10.38
C THR A 56 16.85 0.11 10.68
N GLU A 57 17.04 -0.19 11.96
CA GLU A 57 17.73 -1.39 12.43
C GLU A 57 16.75 -2.54 12.71
N THR A 58 15.44 -2.29 12.66
CA THR A 58 14.43 -3.31 12.95
C THR A 58 14.05 -4.11 11.71
N PRO A 59 13.78 -5.42 11.84
CA PRO A 59 13.39 -6.27 10.71
C PRO A 59 12.00 -5.92 10.17
N PHE A 60 11.11 -5.44 11.05
CA PHE A 60 9.77 -4.99 10.69
C PHE A 60 9.55 -3.56 11.16
N THR A 61 8.88 -2.78 10.33
CA THR A 61 8.42 -1.43 10.66
C THR A 61 7.03 -1.24 10.07
N ALA A 62 6.07 -0.84 10.89
CA ALA A 62 4.74 -0.50 10.42
C ALA A 62 4.74 0.88 9.76
N LEU A 63 5.05 0.93 8.45
CA LEU A 63 5.04 2.15 7.64
C LEU A 63 3.60 2.60 7.39
N THR A 64 3.07 3.38 8.33
CA THR A 64 1.68 3.80 8.39
C THR A 64 1.50 5.12 7.67
N ALA A 65 0.58 5.18 6.72
CA ALA A 65 0.31 6.39 5.96
C ALA A 65 -0.39 7.43 6.86
N VAL A 66 0.21 8.61 6.95
CA VAL A 66 -0.32 9.77 7.67
C VAL A 66 -0.85 10.85 6.73
N SER A 67 -0.55 10.72 5.44
CA SER A 67 -0.98 11.61 4.36
C SER A 67 -0.99 10.85 3.03
N SER A 68 -2.10 10.92 2.31
CA SER A 68 -2.21 10.55 0.90
C SER A 68 -2.78 11.70 0.07
N ALA A 69 -2.00 12.12 -0.92
CA ALA A 69 -2.33 13.25 -1.80
C ALA A 69 -2.23 12.81 -3.26
N PRO A 70 -3.30 12.23 -3.83
CA PRO A 70 -3.42 12.04 -5.26
C PRO A 70 -3.70 13.38 -5.96
N ASP A 71 -3.09 13.59 -7.12
CA ASP A 71 -3.24 14.79 -7.94
C ASP A 71 -3.09 14.45 -9.44
N ARG A 72 -3.50 15.38 -10.31
CA ARG A 72 -3.33 15.26 -11.76
C ARG A 72 -2.62 16.49 -12.29
N VAL A 73 -1.44 16.30 -12.87
CA VAL A 73 -0.58 17.37 -13.41
C VAL A 73 -0.15 16.95 -14.82
N ASP A 74 -0.37 17.83 -15.81
CA ASP A 74 0.00 17.59 -17.21
C ASP A 74 -0.47 16.22 -17.75
N ASP A 75 -1.71 15.85 -17.46
CA ASP A 75 -2.36 14.57 -17.80
C ASP A 75 -1.76 13.30 -17.19
N LEU A 76 -0.81 13.45 -16.27
CA LEU A 76 -0.27 12.35 -15.49
C LEU A 76 -0.97 12.26 -14.14
N PHE A 77 -1.16 11.03 -13.67
CA PHE A 77 -1.53 10.71 -12.30
C PHE A 77 -0.30 10.85 -11.40
N HIS A 78 -0.46 11.60 -10.32
CA HIS A 78 0.53 11.75 -9.25
C HIS A 78 -0.07 11.25 -7.96
N ILE A 79 0.72 10.55 -7.15
CA ILE A 79 0.38 10.34 -5.75
C ILE A 79 1.62 10.53 -4.89
N ARG A 80 1.45 11.29 -3.80
CA ARG A 80 2.42 11.36 -2.72
C ARG A 80 1.82 10.74 -1.46
N LEU A 81 2.57 9.85 -0.85
CA LEU A 81 2.29 9.23 0.45
C LEU A 81 3.39 9.64 1.42
N ASP A 82 3.01 10.17 2.58
CA ASP A 82 3.92 10.39 3.70
C ASP A 82 3.58 9.40 4.82
N PHE A 83 4.61 8.87 5.48
CA PHE A 83 4.48 7.78 6.44
C PHE A 83 5.05 8.12 7.82
N HIS A 84 4.57 7.40 8.83
CA HIS A 84 5.20 7.23 10.13
C HIS A 84 5.62 5.76 10.32
N PRO A 85 6.87 5.45 10.75
CA PRO A 85 8.01 6.35 10.90
C PRO A 85 8.41 7.07 9.59
N GLU A 86 9.25 8.11 9.69
CA GLU A 86 9.53 9.05 8.59
C GLU A 86 9.97 8.35 7.28
N ALA A 87 9.04 8.33 6.33
CA ALA A 87 9.28 7.92 4.96
C ALA A 87 8.33 8.63 4.01
N ARG A 88 8.67 8.62 2.73
CA ARG A 88 7.87 9.19 1.66
C ARG A 88 7.95 8.32 0.42
N LEU A 89 6.80 8.13 -0.23
CA LEU A 89 6.69 7.57 -1.55
C LEU A 89 6.04 8.59 -2.49
N ALA A 90 6.63 8.80 -3.65
CA ALA A 90 6.01 9.53 -4.75
C ALA A 90 5.99 8.65 -6.01
N VAL A 91 4.81 8.52 -6.62
CA VAL A 91 4.62 7.74 -7.86
C VAL A 91 3.94 8.61 -8.90
N VAL A 92 4.43 8.54 -10.14
CA VAL A 92 3.86 9.25 -11.29
C VAL A 92 3.65 8.27 -12.43
N GLY A 93 2.48 8.29 -13.06
CA GLY A 93 2.16 7.47 -14.23
C GLY A 93 0.99 8.04 -15.03
N GLY A 94 0.53 7.32 -16.06
CA GLY A 94 -0.57 7.78 -16.91
C GLY A 94 -1.95 7.57 -16.30
N ARG A 95 -2.12 6.49 -15.51
CA ARG A 95 -3.38 6.18 -14.80
C ARG A 95 -3.10 5.31 -13.59
N ALA A 96 -4.05 5.27 -12.67
CA ALA A 96 -4.02 4.31 -11.57
C ALA A 96 -5.37 3.63 -11.34
N GLU A 97 -5.31 2.40 -10.84
CA GLU A 97 -6.48 1.66 -10.38
C GLU A 97 -6.26 1.26 -8.92
N PHE A 98 -7.27 1.52 -8.09
CA PHE A 98 -7.32 1.09 -6.71
C PHE A 98 -8.27 -0.10 -6.57
N TYR A 99 -7.85 -1.12 -5.82
CA TYR A 99 -8.61 -2.32 -5.54
C TYR A 99 -8.67 -2.51 -4.03
N LEU A 100 -9.87 -2.51 -3.46
CA LEU A 100 -10.10 -2.93 -2.08
C LEU A 100 -10.37 -4.43 -2.07
N LEU A 101 -9.66 -5.15 -1.22
CA LEU A 101 -9.62 -6.60 -1.18
C LEU A 101 -10.01 -7.13 0.20
N ASP A 102 -10.54 -8.35 0.20
CA ASP A 102 -10.69 -9.19 1.37
C ASP A 102 -9.77 -10.41 1.23
N ILE A 103 -8.75 -10.48 2.07
CA ILE A 103 -7.79 -11.59 2.16
C ILE A 103 -8.37 -12.69 3.04
N GLU A 104 -8.32 -13.92 2.53
CA GLU A 104 -8.76 -15.10 3.28
C GLU A 104 -7.67 -15.57 4.26
N GLY A 105 -8.10 -16.06 5.43
CA GLY A 105 -7.22 -16.80 6.36
C GLY A 105 -6.31 -15.95 7.23
N ILE A 106 -6.56 -14.64 7.34
CA ILE A 106 -5.87 -13.74 8.28
C ILE A 106 -6.85 -13.24 9.37
N ASP A 107 -6.31 -12.93 10.55
CA ASP A 107 -7.10 -12.45 11.69
C ASP A 107 -7.67 -11.03 11.47
N GLU A 108 -8.69 -10.66 12.25
CA GLU A 108 -9.30 -9.32 12.19
C GLU A 108 -8.33 -8.19 12.57
N ALA A 109 -7.34 -8.48 13.43
CA ALA A 109 -6.32 -7.52 13.84
C ALA A 109 -4.99 -7.81 13.13
N PRO A 110 -4.19 -6.78 12.79
CA PRO A 110 -2.85 -6.98 12.29
C PRO A 110 -1.95 -7.66 13.36
N PRO A 111 -0.92 -8.41 12.94
CA PRO A 111 -0.02 -9.07 13.89
C PRO A 111 0.80 -8.05 14.70
N ASP A 112 1.24 -8.45 15.89
CA ASP A 112 2.16 -7.66 16.72
C ASP A 112 3.59 -7.76 16.16
N TYR A 113 4.13 -6.64 15.68
CA TYR A 113 5.46 -6.61 15.06
C TYR A 113 6.60 -6.70 16.09
N SER A 114 6.28 -6.74 17.39
CA SER A 114 7.23 -7.04 18.46
C SER A 114 7.35 -8.54 18.75
N ASP A 115 6.55 -9.39 18.11
CA ASP A 115 6.69 -10.84 18.20
C ASP A 115 8.06 -11.28 17.66
N ILE A 116 8.65 -12.28 18.33
CA ILE A 116 9.92 -12.88 17.96
C ILE A 116 9.79 -13.85 16.78
N ASP A 117 8.58 -14.36 16.53
CA ASP A 117 8.30 -15.28 15.42
C ASP A 117 7.96 -14.51 14.14
N GLN A 118 8.98 -14.26 13.33
CA GLN A 118 8.86 -13.55 12.06
C GLN A 118 7.95 -14.25 11.06
N ASP A 119 7.90 -15.59 11.08
CA ASP A 119 7.07 -16.35 10.15
C ASP A 119 5.58 -16.15 10.47
N ASN A 120 5.22 -16.10 11.76
CA ASN A 120 3.85 -15.75 12.17
C ASN A 120 3.48 -14.31 11.76
N ILE A 121 4.40 -13.35 11.89
CA ILE A 121 4.16 -11.97 11.43
C ILE A 121 3.87 -11.98 9.93
N TYR A 122 4.69 -12.63 9.11
CA TYR A 122 4.47 -12.67 7.66
C TYR A 122 3.18 -13.40 7.26
N GLN A 123 2.84 -14.50 7.92
CA GLN A 123 1.60 -15.24 7.63
C GLN A 123 0.35 -14.46 8.02
N GLY A 124 0.45 -13.60 9.04
CA GLY A 124 -0.64 -12.74 9.48
C GLY A 124 -0.87 -11.50 8.59
N LEU A 125 -0.06 -11.29 7.55
CA LEU A 125 -0.12 -10.12 6.67
C LEU A 125 -0.60 -10.47 5.26
N PRO A 126 -1.32 -9.54 4.60
CA PRO A 126 -1.54 -9.60 3.16
C PRO A 126 -0.22 -9.75 2.40
N SER A 127 -0.22 -10.63 1.40
CA SER A 127 0.93 -10.91 0.55
C SER A 127 0.49 -11.01 -0.91
N TRP A 128 1.44 -10.94 -1.84
CA TRP A 128 1.18 -11.13 -3.27
C TRP A 128 0.68 -12.52 -3.65
N SER A 129 0.84 -13.51 -2.77
CA SER A 129 0.35 -14.88 -2.93
C SER A 129 -0.93 -15.16 -2.16
N SER A 130 -1.45 -14.19 -1.42
CA SER A 130 -2.67 -14.36 -0.64
C SER A 130 -3.88 -14.59 -1.54
N LEU A 131 -4.73 -15.53 -1.15
CA LEU A 131 -6.05 -15.68 -1.75
C LEU A 131 -6.91 -14.50 -1.34
N CYS A 132 -7.63 -13.91 -2.28
CA CYS A 132 -8.44 -12.72 -2.02
C CYS A 132 -9.69 -12.65 -2.88
N SER A 133 -10.69 -11.96 -2.34
CA SER A 133 -11.88 -11.52 -3.06
C SER A 133 -11.80 -10.01 -3.33
N LEU A 134 -12.24 -9.60 -4.53
CA LEU A 134 -12.35 -8.17 -4.87
C LEU A 134 -13.65 -7.61 -4.28
N LEU A 135 -13.53 -6.57 -3.46
CA LEU A 135 -14.69 -5.89 -2.87
C LEU A 135 -15.09 -4.65 -3.67
N GLN A 136 -14.10 -3.83 -4.03
CA GLN A 136 -14.33 -2.58 -4.75
C GLN A 136 -13.17 -2.27 -5.70
N THR A 137 -13.48 -1.62 -6.81
CA THR A 137 -12.49 -1.03 -7.70
C THR A 137 -12.81 0.45 -7.95
N SER A 138 -11.77 1.28 -8.04
CA SER A 138 -11.87 2.69 -8.38
C SER A 138 -10.77 3.04 -9.39
N SER A 139 -11.15 3.62 -10.53
CA SER A 139 -10.18 4.18 -11.48
C SER A 139 -9.85 5.61 -11.07
N LEU A 140 -8.56 5.89 -10.93
CA LEU A 140 -8.02 7.21 -10.68
C LEU A 140 -7.49 7.74 -12.02
N GLN A 141 -8.34 8.55 -12.66
CA GLN A 141 -7.99 9.34 -13.83
C GLN A 141 -7.63 10.73 -13.33
#